data_AF-C7GVV4-F1
#
_entry.id   AF-C7GVV4-F1
#
_cell.length_a   1.000
_cell.length_b   1.000
_cell.length_c   1.000
_cell.angle_alpha   90.00
_cell.angle_beta   90.00
_cell.angle_gamma   90.00
#
_symmetry.space_group_name_H-M   'P 1'
#
loop_
_entity.id
_entity.type
_entity.pdbx_description
1 polymer ?
#
loop_
_entity_poly.entity_id
_entity_poly.type
_entity_poly.pdbx_seq_one_letter_code
_entity_poly.pdbx_strand_id
1 'polypeptide(L)'
;MTSQLNELVEFLHSPQPAVRQIAIDNLVGFSAGPTSKVFKNDSYRPIKDIIKMIMDPEHGTRVIIQQGVTILVNLSEDKLVRNIILSDDKKFLKFLVWKIVDLTNPNADIMCILLSNLAKDDGILAVLNIKRNSSGEEVDDGLKLAALNKEVFKSLRAMDCLMDCFVKGYDKKLTKYTSFNYLAFFFADISRFKLGRMYFIEEQEYDGVVPISKLLVFTEKYDAKVRREGVASTIKNSLFDSETHERLLKDEKINLLPYILLPIASAKDSEIDEEDMFNLPDELQLLPEDKERDPIPAIICCHLESILLLCTTHAGREYLRDKSVYPLVRELHKNVENEDIGELCYRIVNMLMRGEPGAGAVEEMPSKNAEEEEEEESEEEEDDDEEDEIVEVA
;
A
#
# COMPACT_ATOMS: atom_id res chain seq x y z
N MET A 1 -5.05 -15.54 35.41
CA MET A 1 -4.65 -15.48 33.99
C MET A 1 -3.58 -14.41 33.73
N THR A 2 -3.80 -13.12 34.06
CA THR A 2 -2.81 -12.05 33.82
C THR A 2 -1.44 -12.29 34.47
N SER A 3 -1.39 -12.74 35.73
CA SER A 3 -0.12 -13.06 36.42
C SER A 3 0.67 -14.17 35.72
N GLN A 4 -0.02 -15.20 35.22
CA GLN A 4 0.62 -16.35 34.55
C GLN A 4 1.20 -15.95 33.20
N LEU A 5 0.54 -15.06 32.46
CA LEU A 5 1.06 -14.55 31.18
C LEU A 5 2.28 -13.64 31.39
N ASN A 6 2.31 -12.85 32.47
CA ASN A 6 3.47 -12.02 32.81
C ASN A 6 4.71 -12.87 33.12
N GLU A 7 4.57 -13.99 33.83
CA GLU A 7 5.69 -14.92 34.04
C GLU A 7 6.07 -15.64 32.73
N LEU A 8 5.08 -16.03 31.93
CA LEU A 8 5.32 -16.76 30.68
C LEU A 8 6.08 -15.93 29.64
N VAL A 9 5.84 -14.63 29.58
CA VAL A 9 6.49 -13.74 28.61
C VAL A 9 7.98 -13.50 28.92
N GLU A 10 8.39 -13.61 30.19
CA GLU A 10 9.80 -13.52 30.58
C GLU A 10 10.62 -14.70 30.05
N PHE A 11 9.99 -15.86 29.81
CA PHE A 11 10.67 -17.01 29.22
C PHE A 11 11.09 -16.82 27.76
N LEU A 12 10.61 -15.77 27.06
CA LEU A 12 11.03 -15.46 25.70
C LEU A 12 12.53 -15.10 25.59
N HIS A 13 13.13 -14.58 26.65
CA HIS A 13 14.58 -14.33 26.71
C HIS A 13 15.34 -15.33 27.60
N SER A 14 14.73 -16.48 27.91
CA SER A 14 15.44 -17.56 28.60
C SER A 14 16.67 -17.97 27.80
N PRO A 15 17.82 -18.27 28.44
CA PRO A 15 19.01 -18.75 27.73
C PRO A 15 18.79 -20.10 27.07
N GLN A 16 17.82 -20.90 27.54
CA GLN A 16 17.54 -22.24 27.02
C GLN A 16 16.59 -22.17 25.80
N PRO A 17 17.02 -22.63 24.60
CA PRO A 17 16.17 -22.57 23.40
C PRO A 17 14.85 -23.35 23.53
N ALA A 18 14.87 -24.49 24.21
CA ALA A 18 13.67 -25.30 24.45
C ALA A 18 12.60 -24.55 25.28
N VAL A 19 13.05 -23.75 26.25
CA VAL A 19 12.14 -22.92 27.07
C VAL A 19 11.53 -21.82 26.23
N ARG A 20 12.33 -21.13 25.39
CA ARG A 20 11.84 -20.11 24.44
C ARG A 20 10.80 -20.68 23.48
N GLN A 21 11.05 -21.89 22.96
CA GLN A 21 10.14 -22.58 22.05
C GLN A 21 8.78 -22.88 22.70
N ILE A 22 8.78 -23.39 23.94
CA ILE A 22 7.53 -23.66 24.67
C ILE A 22 6.81 -22.35 25.00
N ALA A 23 7.54 -21.31 25.38
CA ALA A 23 6.96 -20.01 25.71
C ALA A 23 6.21 -19.41 24.52
N ILE A 24 6.85 -19.31 23.35
CA ILE A 24 6.24 -18.71 22.15
C ILE A 24 5.04 -19.52 21.64
N ASP A 25 5.10 -20.86 21.73
CA ASP A 25 4.03 -21.76 21.33
C ASP A 25 2.75 -21.56 22.18
N ASN A 26 2.91 -21.30 23.48
CA ASN A 26 1.77 -20.99 24.35
C ASN A 26 1.29 -19.53 24.20
N LEU A 27 2.19 -18.60 23.91
CA LEU A 27 1.89 -17.17 23.84
C LEU A 27 1.17 -16.75 22.55
N VAL A 28 1.38 -17.44 21.44
CA VAL A 28 0.80 -17.05 20.13
C VAL A 28 -0.73 -16.92 20.18
N GLY A 29 -1.42 -17.82 20.89
CA GLY A 29 -2.89 -17.79 21.03
C GLY A 29 -3.42 -16.59 21.82
N PHE A 30 -2.58 -15.92 22.62
CA PHE A 30 -2.94 -14.76 23.42
C PHE A 30 -2.54 -13.42 22.79
N SER A 31 -1.93 -13.45 21.60
CA SER A 31 -1.53 -12.25 20.86
C SER A 31 -2.69 -11.51 20.19
N ALA A 32 -3.83 -12.17 20.00
CA ALA A 32 -5.07 -11.55 19.54
C ALA A 32 -6.00 -11.24 20.74
N GLY A 33 -6.64 -10.08 20.72
CA GLY A 33 -7.60 -9.66 21.76
C GLY A 33 -6.97 -9.04 23.01
N PRO A 34 -7.73 -8.91 24.12
CA PRO A 34 -7.34 -8.09 25.28
C PRO A 34 -6.09 -8.58 26.05
N THR A 35 -5.72 -9.85 25.90
CA THR A 35 -4.53 -10.43 26.56
C THR A 35 -3.22 -9.98 25.91
N SER A 36 -3.27 -9.43 24.69
CA SER A 36 -2.12 -8.93 23.92
C SER A 36 -1.30 -7.85 24.65
N LYS A 37 -1.89 -7.17 25.64
CA LYS A 37 -1.19 -6.18 26.46
C LYS A 37 0.07 -6.72 27.15
N VAL A 38 0.14 -8.03 27.42
CA VAL A 38 1.31 -8.67 28.04
C VAL A 38 2.59 -8.48 27.22
N PHE A 39 2.47 -8.40 25.89
CA PHE A 39 3.63 -8.22 25.01
C PHE A 39 4.19 -6.79 25.04
N LYS A 40 3.50 -5.86 25.71
CA LYS A 40 3.93 -4.47 25.88
C LYS A 40 4.65 -4.23 27.22
N ASN A 41 4.75 -5.26 28.07
CA ASN A 41 5.46 -5.19 29.34
C ASN A 41 6.93 -4.82 29.16
N ASP A 42 7.53 -4.19 30.18
CA ASP A 42 8.95 -3.83 30.23
C ASP A 42 9.41 -3.08 28.96
N SER A 43 8.67 -2.02 28.61
CA SER A 43 8.94 -1.21 27.41
C SER A 43 9.05 -2.05 26.13
N TYR A 44 8.06 -2.92 25.92
CA TYR A 44 7.99 -3.82 24.76
C TYR A 44 9.13 -4.84 24.66
N ARG A 45 9.76 -5.19 25.79
CA ARG A 45 10.78 -6.24 25.83
C ARG A 45 10.35 -7.56 25.15
N PRO A 46 9.11 -8.06 25.31
CA PRO A 46 8.65 -9.26 24.61
C PRO A 46 8.74 -9.17 23.09
N ILE A 47 8.45 -7.99 22.51
CA ILE A 47 8.56 -7.76 21.07
C ILE A 47 10.02 -7.91 20.62
N LYS A 48 10.94 -7.31 21.37
CA LYS A 48 12.39 -7.37 21.09
C LYS A 48 12.91 -8.79 21.19
N ASP A 49 12.44 -9.57 22.16
CA ASP A 49 12.82 -10.97 22.34
C ASP A 49 12.29 -11.85 21.19
N ILE A 50 11.04 -11.64 20.77
CA ILE A 50 10.45 -12.34 19.61
C ILE A 50 11.22 -12.02 18.33
N ILE A 51 11.56 -10.74 18.09
CA ILE A 51 12.37 -10.32 16.93
C ILE A 51 13.72 -11.05 16.92
N LYS A 52 14.41 -11.13 18.06
CA LYS A 52 15.67 -11.89 18.18
C LYS A 52 15.48 -13.38 17.90
N MET A 53 14.41 -13.99 18.40
CA MET A 53 14.10 -15.41 18.14
C MET A 53 13.81 -15.68 16.66
N ILE A 54 13.16 -14.76 15.96
CA ILE A 54 12.86 -14.88 14.52
C ILE A 54 14.15 -14.79 13.70
N MET A 55 15.07 -13.89 14.06
CA MET A 55 16.33 -13.66 13.33
C MET A 55 17.44 -14.64 13.69
N ASP A 56 17.26 -15.46 14.73
CA ASP A 56 18.27 -16.44 15.17
C ASP A 56 18.53 -17.48 14.07
N PRO A 57 19.76 -17.55 13.50
CA PRO A 57 20.05 -18.46 12.40
C PRO A 57 20.13 -19.93 12.82
N GLU A 58 20.35 -20.22 14.12
CA GLU A 58 20.51 -21.58 14.65
C GLU A 58 19.20 -22.11 15.23
N HIS A 59 18.44 -21.26 15.93
CA HIS A 59 17.23 -21.65 16.65
C HIS A 59 15.93 -21.09 16.05
N GLY A 60 16.01 -20.21 15.04
CA GLY A 60 14.86 -19.70 14.29
C GLY A 60 14.24 -20.75 13.38
N THR A 61 13.61 -21.78 13.96
CA THR A 61 12.95 -22.83 13.20
C THR A 61 11.75 -22.30 12.43
N ARG A 62 11.29 -23.06 11.43
CA ARG A 62 10.07 -22.71 10.65
C ARG A 62 8.88 -22.36 11.54
N VAL A 63 8.65 -23.13 12.61
CA VAL A 63 7.50 -22.95 13.51
C VAL A 63 7.68 -21.72 14.38
N ILE A 64 8.87 -21.51 14.96
CA ILE A 64 9.17 -20.33 15.77
C ILE A 64 9.03 -19.05 14.94
N ILE A 65 9.54 -19.04 13.70
CA ILE A 65 9.37 -17.91 12.79
C ILE A 65 7.89 -17.68 12.49
N GLN A 66 7.14 -18.74 12.18
CA GLN A 66 5.72 -18.59 11.87
C GLN A 66 4.94 -18.01 13.05
N GLN A 67 5.14 -18.54 14.25
CA GLN A 67 4.47 -18.07 15.47
C GLN A 67 4.89 -16.65 15.84
N GLY A 68 6.19 -16.36 15.79
CA GLY A 68 6.72 -15.03 16.07
C GLY A 68 6.16 -13.99 15.11
N VAL A 69 6.17 -14.27 13.80
CA VAL A 69 5.59 -13.36 12.81
C VAL A 69 4.08 -13.23 13.01
N THR A 70 3.34 -14.30 13.34
CA THR A 70 1.92 -14.20 13.69
C THR A 70 1.66 -13.25 14.87
N ILE A 71 2.47 -13.36 15.94
CA ILE A 71 2.37 -12.44 17.08
C ILE A 71 2.62 -11.00 16.63
N LEU A 72 3.70 -10.76 15.87
CA LEU A 72 4.02 -9.42 15.37
C LEU A 72 2.93 -8.86 14.45
N VAL A 73 2.31 -9.69 13.61
CA VAL A 73 1.17 -9.27 12.77
C VAL A 73 0.02 -8.79 13.64
N ASN A 74 -0.39 -9.57 14.64
CA ASN A 74 -1.50 -9.20 15.53
C ASN A 74 -1.19 -7.92 16.33
N LEU A 75 0.05 -7.75 16.77
CA LEU A 75 0.46 -6.60 17.59
C LEU A 75 0.79 -5.34 16.77
N SER A 76 1.06 -5.49 15.46
CA SER A 76 1.37 -4.38 14.55
C SER A 76 0.19 -3.45 14.23
N GLU A 77 -1.01 -3.75 14.76
CA GLU A 77 -2.10 -2.79 14.80
C GLU A 77 -1.73 -1.53 15.61
N ASP A 78 -0.95 -1.71 16.69
CA ASP A 78 -0.46 -0.61 17.52
C ASP A 78 0.77 0.08 16.90
N LYS A 79 0.68 1.40 16.69
CA LYS A 79 1.76 2.26 16.20
C LYS A 79 3.03 2.16 17.05
N LEU A 80 2.90 2.08 18.37
CA LEU A 80 4.07 1.99 19.25
C LEU A 80 4.82 0.67 19.03
N VAL A 81 4.11 -0.42 18.76
CA VAL A 81 4.74 -1.72 18.45
C VAL A 81 5.45 -1.66 17.10
N ARG A 82 4.82 -1.07 16.07
CA ARG A 82 5.45 -0.89 14.75
C ARG A 82 6.73 -0.05 14.85
N ASN A 83 6.73 1.01 15.66
CA ASN A 83 7.92 1.80 15.95
C ASN A 83 9.03 0.92 16.52
N ILE A 84 8.76 0.03 17.49
CA ILE A 84 9.77 -0.91 18.02
C ILE A 84 10.29 -1.82 16.91
N ILE A 85 9.40 -2.40 16.09
CA ILE A 85 9.79 -3.31 15.00
C ILE A 85 10.71 -2.62 13.97
N LEU A 86 10.49 -1.34 13.67
CA LEU A 86 11.24 -0.58 12.65
C LEU A 86 12.47 0.17 13.19
N SER A 87 12.45 0.59 14.44
CA SER A 87 13.45 1.52 14.99
C SER A 87 14.43 0.92 15.99
N ASP A 88 14.01 -0.08 16.78
CA ASP A 88 14.86 -0.67 17.83
C ASP A 88 16.00 -1.51 17.23
N ASP A 89 15.69 -2.33 16.22
CA ASP A 89 16.70 -3.09 15.47
C ASP A 89 16.49 -2.95 13.95
N LYS A 90 17.32 -2.11 13.32
CA LYS A 90 17.29 -1.86 11.87
C LYS A 90 17.56 -3.11 11.04
N LYS A 91 18.15 -4.17 11.63
CA LYS A 91 18.40 -5.45 10.96
C LYS A 91 17.11 -6.18 10.65
N PHE A 92 16.07 -6.03 11.47
CA PHE A 92 14.83 -6.79 11.29
C PHE A 92 14.14 -6.48 9.97
N LEU A 93 14.09 -5.20 9.57
CA LEU A 93 13.49 -4.82 8.29
C LEU A 93 14.27 -5.42 7.10
N LYS A 94 15.61 -5.40 7.16
CA LYS A 94 16.47 -6.07 6.16
C LYS A 94 16.21 -7.57 6.13
N PHE A 95 16.19 -8.23 7.29
CA PHE A 95 15.89 -9.64 7.42
C PHE A 95 14.54 -9.98 6.80
N LEU A 96 13.50 -9.19 7.10
CA LEU A 96 12.13 -9.42 6.63
C LEU A 96 12.03 -9.36 5.11
N VAL A 97 12.50 -8.28 4.47
CA VAL A 97 12.42 -8.13 3.01
C VAL A 97 13.23 -9.20 2.28
N TRP A 98 14.42 -9.56 2.79
CA TRP A 98 15.24 -10.60 2.17
C TRP A 98 14.69 -12.00 2.40
N LYS A 99 13.97 -12.24 3.51
CA LYS A 99 13.26 -13.51 3.73
C LYS A 99 11.97 -13.63 2.92
N ILE A 100 11.33 -12.54 2.53
CA ILE A 100 10.19 -12.58 1.61
C ILE A 100 10.62 -13.06 0.23
N VAL A 101 11.75 -12.55 -0.29
CA VAL A 101 12.23 -12.90 -1.64
C VAL A 101 12.97 -14.24 -1.70
N ASP A 102 13.27 -14.84 -0.55
CA ASP A 102 13.74 -16.22 -0.45
C ASP A 102 12.61 -17.19 -0.85
N LEU A 103 12.65 -17.67 -2.09
CA LEU A 103 11.63 -18.56 -2.65
C LEU A 103 11.56 -19.93 -1.94
N THR A 104 12.48 -20.23 -1.02
CA THR A 104 12.39 -21.44 -0.19
C THR A 104 11.65 -21.20 1.12
N ASN A 105 11.38 -19.95 1.49
CA ASN A 105 10.74 -19.59 2.75
C ASN A 105 9.24 -19.96 2.76
N PRO A 106 8.81 -20.89 3.63
CA PRO A 106 7.40 -21.27 3.72
C PRO A 106 6.54 -20.22 4.43
N ASN A 107 7.14 -19.24 5.10
CA ASN A 107 6.47 -18.21 5.88
C ASN A 107 6.43 -16.85 5.14
N ALA A 108 6.76 -16.82 3.85
CA ALA A 108 6.83 -15.58 3.07
C ALA A 108 5.50 -14.82 3.02
N ASP A 109 4.37 -15.52 2.95
CA ASP A 109 3.05 -14.88 2.83
C ASP A 109 2.67 -14.11 4.10
N ILE A 110 2.88 -14.70 5.29
CA ILE A 110 2.61 -14.03 6.56
C ILE A 110 3.62 -12.90 6.85
N MET A 111 4.84 -13.02 6.34
CA MET A 111 5.81 -11.92 6.35
C MET A 111 5.38 -10.75 5.46
N CYS A 112 4.72 -11.01 4.32
CA CYS A 112 4.14 -9.94 3.49
C CYS A 112 3.03 -9.20 4.24
N ILE A 113 2.20 -9.92 5.01
CA ILE A 113 1.18 -9.30 5.88
C ILE A 113 1.85 -8.37 6.90
N LEU A 114 2.88 -8.86 7.61
CA LEU A 114 3.62 -8.04 8.56
C LEU A 114 4.21 -6.80 7.87
N LEU A 115 4.87 -6.97 6.71
CA LEU A 115 5.47 -5.86 5.96
C LEU A 115 4.42 -4.81 5.56
N SER A 116 3.23 -5.24 5.11
CA SER A 116 2.12 -4.32 4.80
C SER A 116 1.62 -3.55 6.02
N ASN A 117 1.59 -4.18 7.20
CA ASN A 117 1.22 -3.46 8.43
C ASN A 117 2.27 -2.42 8.84
N LEU A 118 3.56 -2.73 8.67
CA LEU A 118 4.66 -1.80 8.93
C LEU A 118 4.69 -0.62 7.95
N ALA A 119 4.14 -0.79 6.74
CA ALA A 119 4.07 0.28 5.75
C ALA A 119 3.16 1.45 6.13
N LYS A 120 2.38 1.30 7.20
CA LYS A 120 1.57 2.39 7.75
C LYS A 120 2.42 3.53 8.30
N ASP A 121 3.64 3.25 8.77
CA ASP A 121 4.56 4.25 9.31
C ASP A 121 5.67 4.58 8.29
N ASP A 122 6.13 5.83 8.32
CA ASP A 122 7.14 6.40 7.41
C ASP A 122 8.51 5.71 7.48
N GLY A 123 8.85 5.08 8.61
CA GLY A 123 10.06 4.28 8.78
C GLY A 123 10.20 3.16 7.73
N ILE A 124 9.09 2.76 7.08
CA ILE A 124 9.11 1.81 5.96
C ILE A 124 9.89 2.31 4.74
N LEU A 125 10.04 3.63 4.57
CA LEU A 125 10.80 4.23 3.46
C LEU A 125 12.25 3.76 3.42
N ALA A 126 12.78 3.25 4.54
CA ALA A 126 14.06 2.57 4.58
C ALA A 126 14.18 1.42 3.57
N VAL A 127 13.08 0.74 3.21
CA VAL A 127 13.07 -0.34 2.21
C VAL A 127 13.60 0.11 0.85
N LEU A 128 13.34 1.36 0.45
CA LEU A 128 13.83 1.93 -0.82
C LEU A 128 15.36 1.98 -0.88
N ASN A 129 16.04 2.00 0.27
CA ASN A 129 17.48 2.08 0.39
C ASN A 129 18.15 0.73 0.70
N ILE A 130 17.38 -0.32 0.99
CA ILE A 130 17.94 -1.65 1.27
C ILE A 130 18.43 -2.27 -0.04
N LYS A 131 19.73 -2.57 -0.07
CA LYS A 131 20.41 -3.25 -1.17
C LYS A 131 21.45 -4.22 -0.63
N ARG A 132 21.86 -5.18 -1.46
CA ARG A 132 22.96 -6.12 -1.18
C ARG A 132 24.14 -5.86 -2.10
N ASN A 133 25.32 -6.33 -1.70
CA ASN A 133 26.52 -6.19 -2.54
C ASN A 133 26.54 -7.22 -3.67
N SER A 134 25.99 -8.41 -3.42
CA SER A 134 25.97 -9.51 -4.38
C SER A 134 24.69 -10.33 -4.32
N SER A 135 24.42 -11.08 -5.40
CA SER A 135 23.30 -12.03 -5.48
C SER A 135 23.61 -13.40 -4.85
N GLY A 136 24.85 -13.63 -4.38
CA GLY A 136 25.23 -14.86 -3.69
C GLY A 136 24.82 -14.87 -2.22
N GLU A 137 25.21 -15.90 -1.47
CA GLU A 137 25.13 -15.84 0.00
C GLU A 137 26.03 -14.72 0.50
N GLU A 138 25.50 -13.90 1.41
CA GLU A 138 26.20 -12.73 1.95
C GLU A 138 25.87 -12.58 3.44
N VAL A 139 26.82 -12.01 4.18
CA VAL A 139 26.59 -11.60 5.56
C VAL A 139 26.52 -10.08 5.60
N ASP A 140 25.32 -9.53 5.86
CA ASP A 140 25.09 -8.09 6.01
C ASP A 140 24.73 -7.82 7.47
N ASP A 141 25.58 -7.08 8.18
CA ASP A 141 25.38 -6.67 9.58
C ASP A 141 25.04 -7.85 10.53
N GLY A 142 25.71 -9.00 10.32
CA GLY A 142 25.50 -10.22 11.10
C GLY A 142 24.30 -11.07 10.67
N LEU A 143 23.53 -10.64 9.67
CA LEU A 143 22.47 -11.45 9.08
C LEU A 143 23.03 -12.33 7.96
N LYS A 144 22.79 -13.64 8.04
CA LYS A 144 23.09 -14.57 6.95
C LYS A 144 21.99 -14.49 5.88
N LEU A 145 22.24 -13.74 4.82
CA LEU A 145 21.30 -13.58 3.72
C LEU A 145 21.48 -14.71 2.70
N ALA A 146 20.39 -15.41 2.39
CA ALA A 146 20.38 -16.49 1.39
C ALA A 146 20.74 -15.97 -0.01
N ALA A 147 21.25 -16.85 -0.87
CA ALA A 147 21.51 -16.51 -2.26
C ALA A 147 20.19 -16.19 -3.00
N LEU A 148 20.20 -15.15 -3.83
CA LEU A 148 19.06 -14.82 -4.67
C LEU A 148 18.99 -15.76 -5.87
N ASN A 149 17.76 -16.12 -6.27
CA ASN A 149 17.56 -16.81 -7.53
C ASN A 149 17.84 -15.84 -8.70
N LYS A 150 19.04 -15.92 -9.28
CA LYS A 150 19.51 -15.05 -10.37
C LYS A 150 18.69 -15.17 -11.66
N GLU A 151 17.92 -16.25 -11.82
CA GLU A 151 17.03 -16.40 -12.96
C GLU A 151 15.85 -15.42 -12.85
N VAL A 152 15.30 -15.28 -11.63
CA VAL A 152 14.12 -14.48 -11.33
C VAL A 152 14.48 -13.03 -11.02
N PHE A 153 15.44 -12.83 -10.11
CA PHE A 153 15.83 -11.53 -9.57
C PHE A 153 17.08 -11.01 -10.27
N LYS A 154 16.94 -9.88 -10.96
CA LYS A 154 18.04 -9.20 -11.67
C LYS A 154 18.62 -8.02 -10.88
N SER A 155 17.84 -7.48 -9.95
CA SER A 155 18.27 -6.39 -9.07
C SER A 155 18.91 -6.89 -7.79
N LEU A 156 19.72 -6.03 -7.18
CA LEU A 156 20.24 -6.18 -5.82
C LEU A 156 19.49 -5.30 -4.80
N ARG A 157 18.52 -4.50 -5.24
CA ARG A 157 17.67 -3.67 -4.38
C ARG A 157 16.47 -4.48 -3.89
N ALA A 158 16.12 -4.30 -2.62
CA ALA A 158 15.03 -5.05 -2.00
C ALA A 158 13.66 -4.70 -2.63
N MET A 159 13.39 -3.41 -2.88
CA MET A 159 12.11 -2.96 -3.45
C MET A 159 11.84 -3.60 -4.82
N ASP A 160 12.85 -3.64 -5.69
CA ASP A 160 12.77 -4.27 -7.02
C ASP A 160 12.51 -5.79 -6.90
N CYS A 161 13.15 -6.46 -5.95
CA CYS A 161 12.93 -7.89 -5.72
C CYS A 161 11.53 -8.17 -5.16
N LEU A 162 11.00 -7.30 -4.29
CA LEU A 162 9.60 -7.39 -3.83
C LEU A 162 8.62 -7.17 -4.99
N MET A 163 8.94 -6.25 -5.91
CA MET A 163 8.18 -6.04 -7.13
C MET A 163 8.16 -7.29 -8.00
N ASP A 164 9.33 -7.91 -8.22
CA ASP A 164 9.45 -9.18 -8.95
C ASP A 164 8.63 -10.30 -8.30
N CYS A 165 8.65 -10.43 -6.97
CA CYS A 165 7.82 -11.39 -6.24
C CYS A 165 6.33 -11.16 -6.50
N PHE A 166 5.86 -9.92 -6.43
CA PHE A 166 4.46 -9.60 -6.67
C PHE A 166 4.04 -9.89 -8.12
N VAL A 167 4.83 -9.42 -9.08
CA VAL A 167 4.50 -9.45 -10.51
C VAL A 167 4.64 -10.85 -11.10
N LYS A 168 5.67 -11.61 -10.70
CA LYS A 168 5.94 -12.95 -11.25
C LYS A 168 5.42 -14.08 -10.36
N GLY A 169 5.18 -13.82 -9.07
CA GLY A 169 4.84 -14.83 -8.06
C GLY A 169 3.35 -15.03 -7.78
N TYR A 170 2.45 -14.39 -8.53
CA TYR A 170 1.01 -14.65 -8.42
C TYR A 170 0.69 -16.13 -8.71
N ASP A 171 -0.41 -16.64 -8.16
CA ASP A 171 -0.86 -18.05 -8.30
C ASP A 171 0.24 -19.08 -8.03
N LYS A 172 1.11 -18.80 -7.05
CA LYS A 172 2.20 -19.70 -6.65
C LYS A 172 3.19 -20.02 -7.79
N LYS A 173 3.31 -19.15 -8.79
CA LYS A 173 4.20 -19.36 -9.96
C LYS A 173 5.69 -19.39 -9.60
N LEU A 174 6.12 -18.58 -8.64
CA LEU A 174 7.52 -18.61 -8.16
C LEU A 174 7.73 -19.64 -7.04
N THR A 175 6.73 -19.82 -6.18
CA THR A 175 6.86 -20.63 -4.97
C THR A 175 5.55 -21.31 -4.63
N LYS A 176 5.58 -22.59 -4.25
CA LYS A 176 4.39 -23.35 -3.81
C LYS A 176 3.75 -22.87 -2.50
N TYR A 177 4.45 -22.02 -1.75
CA TYR A 177 4.10 -21.59 -0.40
C TYR A 177 3.33 -20.25 -0.36
N THR A 178 3.53 -19.36 -1.34
CA THR A 178 3.01 -17.98 -1.29
C THR A 178 2.63 -17.49 -2.68
N SER A 179 1.67 -16.57 -2.71
CA SER A 179 1.29 -15.82 -3.92
C SER A 179 1.60 -14.32 -3.79
N PHE A 180 2.26 -13.89 -2.71
CA PHE A 180 2.68 -12.51 -2.44
C PHE A 180 1.54 -11.46 -2.51
N ASN A 181 0.29 -11.85 -2.26
CA ASN A 181 -0.86 -10.97 -2.50
C ASN A 181 -0.81 -9.71 -1.63
N TYR A 182 -0.42 -9.83 -0.37
CA TYR A 182 -0.35 -8.71 0.58
C TYR A 182 0.74 -7.69 0.28
N LEU A 183 1.67 -7.96 -0.66
CA LEU A 183 2.55 -6.90 -1.16
C LEU A 183 1.76 -5.79 -1.87
N ALA A 184 0.53 -6.06 -2.35
CA ALA A 184 -0.34 -5.01 -2.87
C ALA A 184 -0.65 -3.93 -1.82
N PHE A 185 -0.92 -4.33 -0.56
CA PHE A 185 -1.15 -3.36 0.51
C PHE A 185 0.15 -2.69 0.98
N PHE A 186 1.28 -3.40 0.93
CA PHE A 186 2.59 -2.76 1.13
C PHE A 186 2.83 -1.64 0.10
N PHE A 187 2.57 -1.89 -1.19
CA PHE A 187 2.71 -0.89 -2.25
C PHE A 187 1.70 0.26 -2.10
N ALA A 188 0.45 -0.05 -1.72
CA ALA A 188 -0.56 0.95 -1.43
C ALA A 188 -0.11 1.89 -0.31
N ASP A 189 0.34 1.34 0.82
CA ASP A 189 0.69 2.15 1.97
C ASP A 189 1.98 2.95 1.77
N ILE A 190 3.02 2.38 1.14
CA ILE A 190 4.28 3.09 0.88
C ILE A 190 4.13 4.19 -0.19
N SER A 191 3.25 4.02 -1.17
CA SER A 191 3.02 5.01 -2.25
C SER A 191 2.31 6.29 -1.77
N ARG A 192 1.73 6.30 -0.55
CA ARG A 192 1.19 7.51 0.07
C ARG A 192 2.28 8.55 0.34
N PHE A 193 3.49 8.09 0.67
CA PHE A 193 4.64 8.96 0.91
C PHE A 193 5.28 9.43 -0.39
N LYS A 194 5.79 10.66 -0.43
CA LYS A 194 6.42 11.25 -1.63
C LYS A 194 7.53 10.36 -2.21
N LEU A 195 8.48 9.91 -1.39
CA LEU A 195 9.58 9.03 -1.83
C LEU A 195 9.08 7.68 -2.36
N GLY A 196 8.03 7.12 -1.75
CA GLY A 196 7.42 5.88 -2.22
C GLY A 196 6.70 6.07 -3.56
N ARG A 197 5.97 7.17 -3.72
CA ARG A 197 5.34 7.55 -4.99
C ARG A 197 6.37 7.67 -6.12
N MET A 198 7.49 8.36 -5.88
CA MET A 198 8.53 8.54 -6.90
C MET A 198 9.02 7.21 -7.47
N TYR A 199 9.23 6.20 -6.62
CA TYR A 199 9.61 4.85 -7.09
C TYR A 199 8.62 4.28 -8.12
N PHE A 200 7.32 4.49 -7.95
CA PHE A 200 6.31 3.92 -8.86
C PHE A 200 6.19 4.65 -10.20
N ILE A 201 6.58 5.93 -10.27
CA ILE A 201 6.38 6.79 -11.46
C ILE A 201 7.69 7.13 -12.19
N GLU A 202 8.83 6.65 -11.70
CA GLU A 202 10.17 6.81 -12.29
C GLU A 202 10.70 5.45 -12.80
N GLU A 203 11.41 5.49 -13.93
CA GLU A 203 12.04 4.30 -14.52
C GLU A 203 13.12 3.74 -13.60
N GLN A 204 13.13 2.42 -13.40
CA GLN A 204 14.13 1.75 -12.57
C GLN A 204 15.23 1.10 -13.42
N GLU A 205 16.49 1.26 -12.99
CA GLU A 205 17.68 0.84 -13.76
C GLU A 205 17.72 -0.67 -14.07
N TYR A 206 17.17 -1.51 -13.20
CA TYR A 206 17.34 -2.96 -13.27
C TYR A 206 16.59 -3.63 -14.43
N ASP A 207 15.48 -3.02 -14.89
CA ASP A 207 14.67 -3.53 -15.99
C ASP A 207 14.24 -2.45 -17.00
N GLY A 208 14.52 -1.16 -16.75
CA GLY A 208 14.21 -0.06 -17.65
C GLY A 208 12.70 0.20 -17.78
N VAL A 209 11.94 -0.09 -16.72
CA VAL A 209 10.47 0.04 -16.71
C VAL A 209 10.02 0.88 -15.53
N VAL A 210 8.98 1.70 -15.75
CA VAL A 210 8.28 2.45 -14.70
C VAL A 210 7.41 1.47 -13.87
N PRO A 211 7.65 1.30 -12.55
CA PRO A 211 7.06 0.19 -11.80
C PRO A 211 5.54 0.13 -11.77
N ILE A 212 4.83 1.27 -11.86
CA ILE A 212 3.37 1.27 -11.88
C ILE A 212 2.80 0.45 -13.05
N SER A 213 3.47 0.44 -14.21
CA SER A 213 2.99 -0.29 -15.40
C SER A 213 2.93 -1.81 -15.17
N LYS A 214 3.85 -2.34 -14.36
CA LYS A 214 3.89 -3.76 -13.99
C LYS A 214 2.73 -4.18 -13.08
N LEU A 215 2.07 -3.23 -12.43
CA LEU A 215 0.94 -3.49 -11.52
C LEU A 215 -0.42 -3.48 -12.23
N LEU A 216 -0.53 -2.75 -13.34
CA LEU A 216 -1.81 -2.44 -13.98
C LEU A 216 -2.61 -3.68 -14.38
N VAL A 217 -1.95 -4.73 -14.86
CA VAL A 217 -2.61 -6.00 -15.26
C VAL A 217 -3.41 -6.65 -14.13
N PHE A 218 -3.11 -6.34 -12.86
CA PHE A 218 -3.79 -6.92 -11.71
C PHE A 218 -5.10 -6.23 -11.35
N THR A 219 -5.52 -5.16 -12.05
CA THR A 219 -6.84 -4.55 -11.84
C THR A 219 -7.98 -5.45 -12.34
N GLU A 220 -7.72 -6.32 -13.33
CA GLU A 220 -8.72 -7.20 -13.94
C GLU A 220 -8.79 -8.60 -13.32
N LYS A 221 -7.97 -8.89 -12.29
CA LYS A 221 -7.93 -10.24 -11.71
C LYS A 221 -8.98 -10.41 -10.61
N TYR A 222 -10.21 -10.79 -11.01
CA TYR A 222 -11.36 -10.91 -10.09
C TYR A 222 -11.18 -11.91 -8.94
N ASP A 223 -10.34 -12.93 -9.10
CA ASP A 223 -10.10 -13.93 -8.06
C ASP A 223 -9.23 -13.44 -6.90
N ALA A 224 -8.54 -12.30 -7.06
CA ALA A 224 -7.57 -11.80 -6.09
C ALA A 224 -7.94 -10.40 -5.55
N LYS A 225 -9.00 -10.33 -4.73
CA LYS A 225 -9.50 -9.09 -4.10
C LYS A 225 -8.38 -8.22 -3.50
N VAL A 226 -7.53 -8.80 -2.66
CA VAL A 226 -6.40 -8.09 -2.00
C VAL A 226 -5.47 -7.40 -3.00
N ARG A 227 -5.22 -8.04 -4.15
CA ARG A 227 -4.36 -7.45 -5.19
C ARG A 227 -5.04 -6.26 -5.85
N ARG A 228 -6.32 -6.39 -6.21
CA ARG A 228 -7.08 -5.30 -6.83
C ARG A 228 -7.18 -4.08 -5.91
N GLU A 229 -7.53 -4.28 -4.65
CA GLU A 229 -7.63 -3.19 -3.66
C GLU A 229 -6.30 -2.43 -3.50
N GLY A 230 -5.19 -3.16 -3.31
CA GLY A 230 -3.89 -2.53 -3.13
C GLY A 230 -3.35 -1.88 -4.41
N VAL A 231 -3.57 -2.49 -5.58
CA VAL A 231 -3.14 -1.91 -6.87
C VAL A 231 -3.95 -0.67 -7.21
N ALA A 232 -5.27 -0.68 -7.05
CA ALA A 232 -6.12 0.50 -7.25
C ALA A 232 -5.65 1.67 -6.38
N SER A 233 -5.38 1.40 -5.09
CA SER A 233 -4.84 2.39 -4.16
C SER A 233 -3.45 2.89 -4.59
N THR A 234 -2.57 2.00 -5.06
CA THR A 234 -1.24 2.37 -5.54
C THR A 234 -1.32 3.27 -6.79
N ILE A 235 -2.24 2.99 -7.71
CA ILE A 235 -2.50 3.82 -8.89
C ILE A 235 -2.96 5.21 -8.45
N LYS A 236 -4.00 5.30 -7.61
CA LYS A 236 -4.50 6.57 -7.06
C LYS A 236 -3.37 7.38 -6.42
N ASN A 237 -2.63 6.76 -5.51
CA ASN A 237 -1.54 7.43 -4.79
C ASN A 237 -0.44 7.92 -5.74
N SER A 238 -0.14 7.16 -6.81
CA SER A 238 0.85 7.53 -7.81
C SER A 238 0.46 8.78 -8.62
N LEU A 239 -0.84 9.08 -8.68
CA LEU A 239 -1.42 10.23 -9.40
C LEU A 239 -1.65 11.44 -8.49
N PHE A 240 -1.08 11.47 -7.29
CA PHE A 240 -1.24 12.60 -6.37
C PHE A 240 -0.71 13.93 -6.94
N ASP A 241 0.39 13.89 -7.71
CA ASP A 241 1.02 15.08 -8.27
C ASP A 241 0.50 15.37 -9.69
N SER A 242 -0.24 16.47 -9.84
CA SER A 242 -0.86 16.87 -11.11
C SER A 242 0.13 17.17 -12.22
N GLU A 243 1.36 17.59 -11.90
CA GLU A 243 2.39 17.89 -12.90
C GLU A 243 2.87 16.63 -13.63
N THR A 244 2.64 15.46 -13.04
CA THR A 244 3.07 14.17 -13.60
C THR A 244 2.05 13.56 -14.56
N HIS A 245 0.80 14.04 -14.54
CA HIS A 245 -0.33 13.40 -15.24
C HIS A 245 -0.13 13.31 -16.74
N GLU A 246 0.29 14.40 -17.39
CA GLU A 246 0.47 14.42 -18.84
C GLU A 246 1.49 13.38 -19.31
N ARG A 247 2.63 13.29 -18.61
CA ARG A 247 3.66 12.29 -18.89
C ARG A 247 3.11 10.87 -18.69
N LEU A 248 2.42 10.61 -17.59
CA LEU A 248 1.92 9.27 -17.26
C LEU A 248 0.78 8.81 -18.20
N LEU A 249 -0.06 9.74 -18.65
CA LEU A 249 -1.15 9.44 -19.58
C LEU A 249 -0.65 9.18 -21.00
N LYS A 250 0.37 9.95 -21.46
CA LYS A 250 0.90 9.87 -22.83
C LYS A 250 2.01 8.83 -23.01
N ASP A 251 2.52 8.24 -21.93
CA ASP A 251 3.53 7.18 -22.03
C ASP A 251 2.89 5.84 -22.42
N GLU A 252 3.01 5.51 -23.70
CA GLU A 252 2.52 4.25 -24.29
C GLU A 252 3.17 3.00 -23.68
N LYS A 253 4.37 3.10 -23.08
CA LYS A 253 5.00 1.97 -22.38
C LYS A 253 4.35 1.69 -21.03
N ILE A 254 3.75 2.72 -20.42
CA ILE A 254 2.98 2.56 -19.19
C ILE A 254 1.57 2.08 -19.53
N ASN A 255 0.94 2.71 -20.52
CA ASN A 255 -0.43 2.44 -20.93
C ASN A 255 -1.42 2.47 -19.75
N LEU A 256 -1.44 3.59 -19.02
CA LEU A 256 -2.12 3.70 -17.72
C LEU A 256 -3.64 3.60 -17.81
N LEU A 257 -4.24 4.42 -18.69
CA LEU A 257 -5.68 4.69 -18.69
C LEU A 257 -6.56 3.44 -18.87
N PRO A 258 -6.27 2.49 -19.80
CA PRO A 258 -7.14 1.33 -20.01
C PRO A 258 -7.36 0.52 -18.73
N TYR A 259 -6.32 0.32 -17.93
CA TYR A 259 -6.40 -0.48 -16.70
C TYR A 259 -7.10 0.22 -15.53
N ILE A 260 -7.33 1.54 -15.63
CA ILE A 260 -8.21 2.29 -14.71
C ILE A 260 -9.68 2.14 -15.17
N LEU A 261 -9.92 2.06 -16.47
CA LEU A 261 -11.27 2.03 -17.06
C LEU A 261 -11.87 0.63 -17.14
N LEU A 262 -11.06 -0.42 -17.36
CA LEU A 262 -11.54 -1.79 -17.46
C LEU A 262 -12.37 -2.24 -16.23
N PRO A 263 -12.00 -1.92 -14.98
CA PRO A 263 -12.80 -2.30 -13.82
C PRO A 263 -14.19 -1.65 -13.75
N ILE A 264 -14.45 -0.57 -14.49
CA ILE A 264 -15.74 0.13 -14.52
C ILE A 264 -16.54 -0.15 -15.81
N ALA A 265 -15.95 -0.88 -16.76
CA ALA A 265 -16.58 -1.26 -18.02
C ALA A 265 -17.35 -2.59 -17.91
N SER A 266 -18.40 -2.73 -18.69
CA SER A 266 -19.21 -3.97 -18.83
C SER A 266 -19.58 -4.14 -20.29
N ALA A 267 -19.61 -5.39 -20.78
CA ALA A 267 -20.09 -5.69 -22.14
C ALA A 267 -21.63 -5.76 -22.23
N LYS A 268 -22.32 -6.09 -21.13
CA LYS A 268 -23.79 -6.29 -21.13
C LYS A 268 -24.57 -5.06 -20.68
N ASP A 269 -24.12 -4.43 -19.60
CA ASP A 269 -24.85 -3.34 -18.93
C ASP A 269 -24.21 -1.99 -19.29
N SER A 270 -24.02 -1.75 -20.59
CA SER A 270 -23.37 -0.55 -21.12
C SER A 270 -23.86 -0.26 -22.53
N GLU A 271 -24.55 0.87 -22.72
CA GLU A 271 -24.96 1.37 -24.03
C GLU A 271 -24.09 2.57 -24.43
N ILE A 272 -23.07 2.28 -25.24
CA ILE A 272 -22.16 3.28 -25.82
C ILE A 272 -22.37 3.23 -27.34
N ASP A 273 -22.49 4.40 -27.98
CA ASP A 273 -22.66 4.46 -29.42
C ASP A 273 -21.36 4.15 -30.17
N GLU A 274 -21.46 3.91 -31.48
CA GLU A 274 -20.33 3.50 -32.31
C GLU A 274 -19.21 4.57 -32.39
N GLU A 275 -19.57 5.85 -32.30
CA GLU A 275 -18.62 6.96 -32.37
C GLU A 275 -17.78 7.04 -31.08
N ASP A 276 -18.46 6.99 -29.92
CA ASP A 276 -17.82 6.94 -28.61
C ASP A 276 -16.99 5.66 -28.45
N MET A 277 -17.47 4.52 -28.95
CA MET A 277 -16.74 3.24 -28.89
C MET A 277 -15.43 3.28 -29.69
N PHE A 278 -15.39 3.96 -30.84
CA PHE A 278 -14.19 4.06 -31.67
C PHE A 278 -13.07 4.86 -30.99
N ASN A 279 -13.44 5.81 -30.14
CA ASN A 279 -12.49 6.64 -29.39
C ASN A 279 -12.00 5.98 -28.09
N LEU A 280 -12.58 4.86 -27.66
CA LEU A 280 -12.10 4.11 -26.50
C LEU A 280 -10.69 3.54 -26.76
N PRO A 281 -9.86 3.37 -25.72
CA PRO A 281 -8.62 2.60 -25.86
C PRO A 281 -8.88 1.19 -26.39
N ASP A 282 -7.91 0.64 -27.13
CA ASP A 282 -8.04 -0.66 -27.81
C ASP A 282 -8.47 -1.79 -26.86
N GLU A 283 -7.99 -1.80 -25.62
CA GLU A 283 -8.34 -2.83 -24.63
C GLU A 283 -9.80 -2.76 -24.16
N LEU A 284 -10.47 -1.61 -24.35
CA LEU A 284 -11.88 -1.39 -24.01
C LEU A 284 -12.80 -1.69 -25.21
N GLN A 285 -12.23 -1.91 -26.39
CA GLN A 285 -12.98 -2.27 -27.58
C GLN A 285 -13.16 -3.80 -27.63
N LEU A 286 -14.29 -4.24 -28.19
CA LEU A 286 -14.60 -5.66 -28.40
C LEU A 286 -14.42 -6.52 -27.14
N LEU A 287 -14.91 -6.01 -26.00
CA LEU A 287 -14.85 -6.71 -24.72
C LEU A 287 -15.51 -8.11 -24.84
N PRO A 288 -14.99 -9.12 -24.12
CA PRO A 288 -15.64 -10.42 -24.00
C PRO A 288 -17.09 -10.30 -23.52
N GLU A 289 -17.98 -11.18 -23.98
CA GLU A 289 -19.40 -11.15 -23.58
C GLU A 289 -19.61 -11.36 -22.07
N ASP A 290 -18.66 -11.99 -21.39
CA ASP A 290 -18.63 -12.22 -19.94
C ASP A 290 -17.89 -11.13 -19.17
N LYS A 291 -17.45 -10.05 -19.84
CA LYS A 291 -16.82 -8.90 -19.17
C LYS A 291 -17.83 -8.13 -18.34
N GLU A 292 -17.61 -8.14 -17.03
CA GLU A 292 -18.37 -7.38 -16.04
C GLU A 292 -17.50 -6.32 -15.36
N ARG A 293 -18.13 -5.44 -14.58
CA ARG A 293 -17.44 -4.47 -13.71
C ARG A 293 -16.84 -5.17 -12.50
N ASP A 294 -15.95 -4.51 -11.78
CA ASP A 294 -15.55 -4.99 -10.46
C ASP A 294 -16.76 -5.02 -9.51
N PRO A 295 -17.09 -6.18 -8.89
CA PRO A 295 -18.24 -6.26 -8.01
C PRO A 295 -18.06 -5.50 -6.70
N ILE A 296 -16.87 -4.97 -6.39
CA ILE A 296 -16.58 -4.30 -5.12
C ILE A 296 -16.64 -2.77 -5.30
N PRO A 297 -17.66 -2.10 -4.74
CA PRO A 297 -17.84 -0.65 -4.94
C PRO A 297 -16.64 0.18 -4.49
N ALA A 298 -16.00 -0.18 -3.38
CA ALA A 298 -14.81 0.53 -2.89
C ALA A 298 -13.64 0.53 -3.89
N ILE A 299 -13.48 -0.53 -4.70
CA ILE A 299 -12.44 -0.60 -5.74
C ILE A 299 -12.83 0.31 -6.91
N ILE A 300 -14.10 0.27 -7.34
CA ILE A 300 -14.63 1.19 -8.35
C ILE A 300 -14.42 2.65 -7.92
N CYS A 301 -14.82 3.01 -6.70
CA CYS A 301 -14.63 4.36 -6.16
C CYS A 301 -13.15 4.78 -6.18
N CYS A 302 -12.23 3.88 -5.85
CA CYS A 302 -10.80 4.16 -5.93
C CYS A 302 -10.31 4.46 -7.37
N HIS A 303 -10.83 3.74 -8.36
CA HIS A 303 -10.56 4.05 -9.78
C HIS A 303 -11.21 5.36 -10.22
N LEU A 304 -12.43 5.66 -9.79
CA LEU A 304 -13.09 6.94 -10.06
C LEU A 304 -12.34 8.12 -9.43
N GLU A 305 -11.83 7.98 -8.22
CA GLU A 305 -10.95 8.98 -7.60
C GLU A 305 -9.66 9.17 -8.41
N SER A 306 -9.10 8.10 -8.98
CA SER A 306 -7.94 8.20 -9.88
C SER A 306 -8.28 8.98 -11.16
N ILE A 307 -9.46 8.73 -11.76
CA ILE A 307 -9.95 9.51 -12.92
C ILE A 307 -10.16 10.98 -12.52
N LEU A 308 -10.73 11.22 -11.34
CA LEU A 308 -10.96 12.57 -10.84
C LEU A 308 -9.65 13.33 -10.60
N LEU A 309 -8.59 12.67 -10.11
CA LEU A 309 -7.26 13.26 -10.02
C LEU A 309 -6.75 13.67 -11.41
N LEU A 310 -6.88 12.81 -12.42
CA LEU A 310 -6.47 13.09 -13.80
C LEU A 310 -7.27 14.25 -14.44
N CYS A 311 -8.46 14.55 -13.93
CA CYS A 311 -9.25 15.72 -14.34
C CYS A 311 -8.71 17.07 -13.80
N THR A 312 -7.69 17.07 -12.92
CA THR A 312 -7.13 18.30 -12.33
C THR A 312 -6.57 19.23 -13.41
N THR A 313 -5.77 18.70 -14.34
CA THR A 313 -5.13 19.48 -15.40
C THR A 313 -6.00 19.57 -16.65
N HIS A 314 -5.88 20.67 -17.41
CA HIS A 314 -6.58 20.80 -18.69
C HIS A 314 -6.14 19.72 -19.68
N ALA A 315 -4.82 19.45 -19.78
CA ALA A 315 -4.27 18.41 -20.65
C ALA A 315 -4.82 17.01 -20.28
N GLY A 316 -4.96 16.71 -18.99
CA GLY A 316 -5.60 15.49 -18.53
C GLY A 316 -7.07 15.40 -18.95
N ARG A 317 -7.86 16.47 -18.76
CA ARG A 317 -9.28 16.49 -19.18
C ARG A 317 -9.46 16.29 -20.67
N GLU A 318 -8.67 16.95 -21.51
CA GLU A 318 -8.67 16.75 -22.97
C GLU A 318 -8.38 15.29 -23.30
N TYR A 319 -7.33 14.71 -22.72
CA TYR A 319 -6.98 13.30 -22.96
C TYR A 319 -8.09 12.33 -22.57
N LEU A 320 -8.77 12.57 -21.44
CA LEU A 320 -9.91 11.74 -20.99
C LEU A 320 -11.14 11.90 -21.89
N ARG A 321 -11.39 13.10 -22.43
CA ARG A 321 -12.46 13.34 -23.42
C ARG A 321 -12.16 12.60 -24.72
N ASP A 322 -10.93 12.72 -25.23
CA ASP A 322 -10.45 12.05 -26.45
C ASP A 322 -10.45 10.52 -26.36
N LYS A 323 -10.60 9.97 -25.14
CA LYS A 323 -10.61 8.53 -24.87
C LYS A 323 -11.97 8.02 -24.37
N SER A 324 -13.04 8.76 -24.63
CA SER A 324 -14.42 8.37 -24.29
C SER A 324 -14.60 7.95 -22.83
N VAL A 325 -13.96 8.66 -21.89
CA VAL A 325 -14.14 8.40 -20.46
C VAL A 325 -15.53 8.81 -19.99
N TYR A 326 -16.09 9.89 -20.54
CA TYR A 326 -17.44 10.37 -20.18
C TYR A 326 -18.53 9.31 -20.42
N PRO A 327 -18.65 8.69 -21.61
CA PRO A 327 -19.61 7.61 -21.85
C PRO A 327 -19.49 6.44 -20.86
N LEU A 328 -18.27 6.01 -20.53
CA LEU A 328 -18.05 4.94 -19.54
C LEU A 328 -18.56 5.33 -18.14
N VAL A 329 -18.27 6.54 -17.68
CA VAL A 329 -18.74 7.05 -16.38
C VAL A 329 -20.27 7.21 -16.37
N ARG A 330 -20.86 7.65 -17.49
CA ARG A 330 -22.31 7.75 -17.66
C ARG A 330 -22.98 6.38 -17.54
N GLU A 331 -22.47 5.37 -18.25
CA GLU A 331 -23.05 4.02 -18.21
C GLU A 331 -22.82 3.34 -16.85
N LEU A 332 -21.70 3.61 -16.17
CA LEU A 332 -21.51 3.18 -14.79
C LEU A 332 -22.58 3.77 -13.86
N HIS A 333 -22.79 5.08 -13.92
CA HIS A 333 -23.76 5.78 -13.08
C HIS A 333 -25.22 5.31 -13.34
N LYS A 334 -25.57 4.99 -14.59
CA LYS A 334 -26.90 4.47 -14.94
C LYS A 334 -27.17 3.06 -14.38
N ASN A 335 -26.16 2.20 -14.40
CA ASN A 335 -26.35 0.76 -14.20
C ASN A 335 -25.93 0.26 -12.80
N VAL A 336 -25.28 1.11 -11.99
CA VAL A 336 -24.85 0.75 -10.63
C VAL A 336 -25.51 1.65 -9.59
N GLU A 337 -26.46 1.08 -8.85
CA GLU A 337 -27.15 1.75 -7.74
C GLU A 337 -26.27 1.76 -6.48
N ASN A 338 -25.34 2.72 -6.42
CA ASN A 338 -24.53 2.98 -5.23
C ASN A 338 -24.26 4.48 -5.09
N GLU A 339 -24.52 5.04 -3.90
CA GLU A 339 -24.47 6.48 -3.64
C GLU A 339 -23.05 7.06 -3.80
N ASP A 340 -22.03 6.38 -3.26
CA ASP A 340 -20.63 6.80 -3.34
C ASP A 340 -20.14 6.82 -4.80
N ILE A 341 -20.49 5.81 -5.58
CA ILE A 341 -20.19 5.73 -7.02
C ILE A 341 -20.89 6.88 -7.77
N GLY A 342 -22.18 7.12 -7.47
CA GLY A 342 -22.96 8.18 -8.09
C GLY A 342 -22.36 9.57 -7.86
N GLU A 343 -21.97 9.88 -6.62
CA GLU A 343 -21.32 11.16 -6.28
C GLU A 343 -20.03 11.37 -7.08
N LEU A 344 -19.16 10.37 -7.13
CA LEU A 344 -17.90 10.43 -7.87
C LEU A 344 -18.14 10.58 -9.38
N CYS A 345 -19.13 9.87 -9.94
CA CYS A 345 -19.54 10.03 -11.33
C CYS A 345 -19.97 11.47 -11.63
N TYR A 346 -20.79 12.09 -10.78
CA TYR A 346 -21.18 13.50 -10.95
C TYR A 346 -19.98 14.46 -10.91
N ARG A 347 -19.04 14.25 -9.96
CA ARG A 347 -17.84 15.07 -9.84
C ARG A 347 -16.95 14.97 -11.08
N ILE A 348 -16.76 13.77 -11.62
CA ILE A 348 -15.99 13.56 -12.86
C ILE A 348 -16.66 14.29 -14.02
N VAL A 349 -17.98 14.12 -14.21
CA VAL A 349 -18.71 14.81 -15.28
C VAL A 349 -18.58 16.33 -15.14
N ASN A 350 -18.77 16.88 -13.94
CA ASN A 350 -18.61 18.32 -13.70
C ASN A 350 -17.22 18.83 -14.09
N MET A 351 -16.17 18.05 -13.83
CA MET A 351 -14.81 18.42 -14.25
C MET A 351 -14.63 18.31 -15.77
N LEU A 352 -15.10 17.24 -16.40
CA LEU A 352 -15.00 17.06 -17.86
C LEU A 352 -15.83 18.06 -18.66
N MET A 353 -16.86 18.68 -18.05
CA MET A 353 -17.63 19.77 -18.66
C MET A 353 -16.93 21.13 -18.58
N ARG A 354 -15.86 21.28 -17.79
CA ARG A 354 -15.07 22.52 -17.76
C ARG A 354 -14.31 22.69 -19.08
N GLY A 355 -14.52 23.85 -19.71
CA GLY A 355 -13.86 24.28 -20.95
C GLY A 355 -12.41 24.74 -20.75
N GLU A 356 -11.89 25.47 -21.75
CA GLU A 356 -10.53 26.00 -21.76
C GLU A 356 -10.30 27.02 -20.63
N PRO A 357 -9.12 27.01 -19.97
CA PRO A 357 -8.75 28.02 -18.99
C PRO A 357 -8.68 29.39 -19.66
N GLY A 358 -9.65 30.26 -19.36
CA GLY A 358 -9.84 31.57 -19.99
C GLY A 358 -11.27 31.86 -20.46
N ALA A 359 -12.10 30.81 -20.57
CA ALA A 359 -13.52 30.93 -20.89
C ALA A 359 -14.40 30.91 -19.60
N GLY A 360 -14.32 31.97 -18.79
CA GLY A 360 -15.27 32.23 -17.70
C GLY A 360 -14.93 31.60 -16.34
N ALA A 361 -15.15 32.38 -15.28
CA ALA A 361 -14.75 32.12 -13.90
C ALA A 361 -15.49 30.94 -13.25
N VAL A 362 -14.74 29.98 -12.71
CA VAL A 362 -15.19 29.13 -11.59
C VAL A 362 -13.97 28.80 -10.73
N GLU A 363 -14.08 29.04 -9.42
CA GLU A 363 -13.05 28.94 -8.39
C GLU A 363 -12.19 27.67 -8.50
N GLU A 364 -10.87 27.87 -8.52
CA GLU A 364 -9.89 26.83 -8.21
C GLU A 364 -10.02 26.49 -6.72
N MET A 365 -10.29 25.23 -6.40
CA MET A 365 -10.24 24.80 -5.00
C MET A 365 -8.77 24.75 -4.57
N PRO A 366 -8.43 25.28 -3.37
CA PRO A 366 -7.08 25.17 -2.85
C PRO A 366 -6.74 23.69 -2.59
N SER A 367 -5.58 23.28 -3.10
CA SER A 367 -4.92 22.04 -2.72
C SER A 367 -4.63 22.11 -1.21
N LYS A 368 -5.38 21.35 -0.39
CA LYS A 368 -5.05 21.23 1.04
C LYS A 368 -3.71 20.51 1.16
N ASN A 369 -2.66 21.26 1.48
CA ASN A 369 -1.40 20.75 1.99
C ASN A 369 -1.65 20.21 3.40
N ALA A 370 -1.34 18.93 3.62
CA ALA A 370 -1.40 18.29 4.95
C ALA A 370 -0.18 18.63 5.83
N GLU A 371 0.60 19.67 5.48
CA GLU A 371 1.79 20.12 6.23
C GLU A 371 1.55 21.42 7.00
N GLU A 372 0.36 22.04 6.91
CA GLU A 372 0.04 23.32 7.59
C GLU A 372 -0.93 23.17 8.79
N GLU A 373 -1.44 21.97 9.10
CA GLU A 373 -2.38 21.75 10.22
C GLU A 373 -1.69 21.72 11.61
N GLU A 374 -0.36 21.81 11.71
CA GLU A 374 0.35 21.76 13.01
C GLU A 374 0.74 23.13 13.60
N GLU A 375 0.52 24.27 12.91
CA GLU A 375 0.93 25.60 13.42
C GLU A 375 -0.22 26.52 13.90
N GLU A 376 -1.50 26.20 13.66
CA GLU A 376 -2.62 27.09 14.03
C GLU A 376 -3.31 26.77 15.37
N GLU A 377 -2.94 25.69 16.08
CA GLU A 377 -3.60 25.30 17.36
C GLU A 377 -2.95 25.90 18.64
N SER A 378 -2.06 26.89 18.55
CA SER A 378 -1.35 27.42 19.75
C SER A 378 -1.54 28.89 20.11
N GLU A 379 -2.49 29.64 19.53
CA GLU A 379 -2.64 31.08 19.83
C GLU A 379 -4.00 31.55 20.39
N GLU A 380 -4.91 30.66 20.80
CA GLU A 380 -6.15 31.08 21.46
C GLU A 380 -6.36 30.33 22.77
N GLU A 381 -5.72 30.78 23.85
CA GLU A 381 -6.23 30.70 25.24
C GLU A 381 -5.21 31.34 26.20
N GLU A 382 -5.32 32.65 26.43
CA GLU A 382 -4.96 33.33 27.69
C GLU A 382 -5.35 34.82 27.57
N ASP A 383 -6.53 35.19 28.05
CA ASP A 383 -6.80 36.53 28.60
C ASP A 383 -8.16 36.49 29.32
N ASP A 384 -8.13 36.14 30.59
CA ASP A 384 -9.13 36.59 31.57
C ASP A 384 -8.44 36.80 32.92
N ASP A 385 -8.82 37.91 33.56
CA ASP A 385 -8.57 38.38 34.93
C ASP A 385 -7.28 39.20 35.23
N GLU A 386 -7.43 40.53 35.38
CA GLU A 386 -7.47 41.21 36.71
C GLU A 386 -7.61 42.75 36.62
N GLU A 387 -8.64 43.27 37.32
CA GLU A 387 -8.78 44.52 38.11
C GLU A 387 -8.13 45.87 37.64
N ASP A 388 -8.90 46.98 37.54
CA ASP A 388 -9.28 47.86 38.67
C ASP A 388 -9.85 49.26 38.29
N GLU A 389 -10.64 49.81 39.23
CA GLU A 389 -10.98 51.22 39.56
C GLU A 389 -11.90 52.17 38.71
N ILE A 390 -13.08 52.44 39.31
CA ILE A 390 -13.72 53.73 39.72
C ILE A 390 -13.91 54.88 38.69
N VAL A 391 -15.16 55.38 38.53
CA VAL A 391 -15.59 56.80 38.80
C VAL A 391 -17.11 56.90 39.09
N GLU A 392 -17.48 57.64 40.15
CA GLU A 392 -18.82 58.14 40.50
C GLU A 392 -19.52 58.94 39.36
N VAL A 393 -20.85 59.14 39.45
CA VAL A 393 -21.50 60.47 39.65
C VAL A 393 -23.03 60.38 39.49
N ALA A 394 -23.70 60.98 40.48
CA ALA A 394 -25.07 61.51 40.58
C ALA A 394 -26.22 60.56 40.95
#